data_AF-A0A7X0DDC6-F1
#
_entry.id   AF-A0A7X0DDC6-F1
#
_cell.length_a   1.000
_cell.length_b   1.000
_cell.length_c   1.000
_cell.angle_alpha   90.00
_cell.angle_beta   90.00
_cell.angle_gamma   90.00
#
_symmetry.space_group_name_H-M   'P 1'
#
loop_
_entity.id
_entity.type
_entity.pdbx_description
1 polymer ?
#
loop_
_entity_poly.entity_id
_entity_poly.type
_entity_poly.pdbx_seq_one_letter_code
_entity_poly.pdbx_strand_id
1 'polypeptide(L)'
;MNKMIRERWSISIVRFDVDSNADGTVVYSIKAPEQEFSFIGFSRPPSRTARTGRIIGQAWDMMGALIEGPATEEEIESARREIPKLYTGRATSNALIWCRSNRSMRVFDQTMAALADGRQPQVDDIAQVCYLMRNTGLDGNGTFGTRSFPSLGAKHALGGVLEAQLLTAYLMREYSCDLVEHLAAKVSSRAIKLAPELRRYIGVGNGSALGLIFFVHKHPRLIDWLLSAREQAIALARGLTLERSDRRIELSVVE
;
A
#
# COMPACT_ATOMS: atom_id res chain seq x y z
N MET A 1 7.88 -8.59 -8.03
CA MET A 1 8.24 -9.71 -7.14
C MET A 1 9.12 -10.75 -7.84
N ASN A 2 8.67 -11.36 -8.94
CA ASN A 2 9.45 -12.38 -9.68
C ASN A 2 10.87 -11.92 -10.04
N LYS A 3 11.04 -10.66 -10.46
CA LYS A 3 12.34 -10.03 -10.71
C LYS A 3 13.25 -10.09 -9.47
N MET A 4 12.78 -9.55 -8.35
CA MET A 4 13.52 -9.55 -7.08
C MET A 4 13.92 -10.97 -6.62
N ILE A 5 13.04 -11.96 -6.79
CA ILE A 5 13.33 -13.37 -6.45
C ILE A 5 14.43 -13.92 -7.35
N ARG A 6 14.28 -13.77 -8.68
CA ARG A 6 15.24 -14.27 -9.68
C ARG A 6 16.63 -13.65 -9.48
N GLU A 7 16.67 -12.35 -9.23
CA GLU A 7 17.90 -11.57 -9.03
C GLU A 7 18.38 -11.58 -7.57
N ARG A 8 17.69 -12.30 -6.68
CA ARG A 8 18.04 -12.48 -5.26
C ARG A 8 18.26 -11.16 -4.53
N TRP A 9 17.35 -10.21 -4.70
CA TRP A 9 17.42 -8.94 -3.99
C TRP A 9 17.33 -9.17 -2.48
N SER A 10 18.10 -8.40 -1.71
CA SER A 10 18.06 -8.42 -0.26
C SER A 10 17.30 -7.22 0.26
N ILE A 11 16.40 -7.43 1.23
CA ILE A 11 15.68 -6.37 1.93
C ILE A 11 15.92 -6.57 3.42
N SER A 12 16.46 -5.55 4.07
CA SER A 12 16.73 -5.58 5.52
C SER A 12 16.34 -4.26 6.17
N ILE A 13 15.93 -4.32 7.43
CA ILE A 13 15.69 -3.14 8.25
C ILE A 13 17.05 -2.69 8.79
N VAL A 14 17.44 -1.44 8.52
CA VAL A 14 18.69 -0.84 9.02
C VAL A 14 18.44 0.15 10.16
N ARG A 15 17.21 0.67 10.29
CA ARG A 15 16.78 1.50 11.42
C ARG A 15 15.32 1.18 11.75
N PHE A 16 15.01 0.98 13.03
CA PHE A 16 13.64 0.87 13.53
C PHE A 16 13.52 1.62 14.86
N ASP A 17 13.40 2.94 14.75
CA ASP A 17 13.40 3.88 15.86
C ASP A 17 12.01 4.50 16.00
N VAL A 18 11.05 3.67 16.41
CA VAL A 18 9.67 4.05 16.69
C VAL A 18 9.44 3.89 18.19
N ASP A 19 8.84 4.90 18.83
CA ASP A 19 8.61 4.96 20.27
C ASP A 19 7.29 4.27 20.71
N SER A 20 6.95 4.36 21.99
CA SER A 20 5.69 3.80 22.53
C SER A 20 4.44 4.59 22.11
N ASN A 21 4.60 5.83 21.66
CA ASN A 21 3.53 6.64 21.07
C ASN A 21 3.34 6.34 19.57
N ALA A 22 4.12 5.41 19.03
CA ALA A 22 4.16 5.07 17.63
C ALA A 22 4.55 6.24 16.73
N ASP A 23 5.40 7.14 17.24
CA ASP A 23 6.10 8.17 16.48
C ASP A 23 7.54 7.73 16.23
N GLY A 24 8.09 8.05 15.06
CA GLY A 24 9.51 7.79 14.78
C GLY A 24 9.81 7.36 13.35
N THR A 25 10.95 6.70 13.18
CA THR A 25 11.60 6.50 11.86
C THR A 25 11.96 5.04 11.65
N VAL A 26 11.65 4.53 10.47
CA VAL A 26 12.03 3.20 10.00
C VAL A 26 12.75 3.34 8.67
N VAL A 27 13.84 2.60 8.48
CA VAL A 27 14.61 2.59 7.23
C VAL A 27 14.87 1.16 6.81
N TYR A 28 14.52 0.84 5.56
CA TYR A 28 14.86 -0.41 4.90
C TYR A 28 15.96 -0.16 3.88
N SER A 29 16.98 -1.02 3.84
CA SER A 29 17.93 -1.13 2.73
C SER A 29 17.43 -2.21 1.77
N ILE A 30 17.45 -1.90 0.47
CA ILE A 30 17.05 -2.79 -0.62
C ILE A 30 18.24 -2.90 -1.58
N LYS A 31 18.89 -4.07 -1.60
CA LYS A 31 20.05 -4.34 -2.44
C LYS A 31 19.64 -5.17 -3.65
N ALA A 32 19.69 -4.55 -4.83
CA ALA A 32 19.67 -5.21 -6.13
C ALA A 32 21.11 -5.55 -6.57
N PRO A 33 21.33 -6.35 -7.63
CA PRO A 33 22.68 -6.76 -8.04
C PRO A 33 23.66 -5.60 -8.32
N GLU A 34 23.19 -4.52 -8.93
CA GLU A 34 24.05 -3.38 -9.35
C GLU A 34 23.62 -2.04 -8.72
N GLN A 35 22.56 -2.04 -7.90
CA GLN A 35 21.99 -0.83 -7.33
C GLN A 35 21.47 -1.06 -5.91
N GLU A 36 21.55 -0.02 -5.08
CA GLU A 36 20.93 0.02 -3.76
C GLU A 36 19.83 1.07 -3.74
N PHE A 37 18.77 0.78 -2.99
CA PHE A 37 17.68 1.70 -2.70
C PHE A 37 17.44 1.71 -1.20
N SER A 38 16.83 2.79 -0.72
CA SER A 38 16.36 2.86 0.67
C SER A 38 14.90 3.27 0.71
N PHE A 39 14.16 2.68 1.63
CA PHE A 39 12.81 3.12 1.96
C PHE A 39 12.79 3.72 3.35
N ILE A 40 12.51 5.02 3.40
CA ILE A 40 12.42 5.82 4.61
C ILE A 40 10.94 5.92 4.96
N GLY A 41 10.56 5.48 6.16
CA GLY A 41 9.21 5.58 6.69
C GLY A 41 9.17 6.36 7.99
N PHE A 42 8.26 7.32 8.09
CA PHE A 42 7.96 8.06 9.31
C PHE A 42 6.62 7.56 9.86
N SER A 43 6.63 6.95 11.04
CA SER A 43 5.41 6.63 11.77
C SER A 43 4.92 7.86 12.50
N ARG A 44 3.60 8.03 12.58
CA ARG A 44 2.97 9.04 13.44
C ARG A 44 1.85 8.40 14.25
N PRO A 45 1.58 8.93 15.46
CA PRO A 45 0.42 8.53 16.23
C PRO A 45 -0.87 8.79 15.43
N PRO A 46 -1.85 7.88 15.46
CA PRO A 46 -3.08 8.06 14.71
C PRO A 46 -3.88 9.26 15.24
N SER A 47 -4.26 10.17 14.33
CA SER A 47 -5.08 11.34 14.69
C SER A 47 -6.54 10.95 14.90
N ARG A 48 -7.11 11.24 16.07
CA ARG A 48 -8.52 10.95 16.37
C ARG A 48 -9.50 11.85 15.60
N THR A 49 -9.05 13.01 15.11
CA THR A 49 -9.93 14.06 14.56
C THR A 49 -9.79 14.27 13.05
N ALA A 50 -8.67 13.87 12.44
CA ALA A 50 -8.38 14.14 11.02
C ALA A 50 -8.25 12.89 10.13
N ARG A 51 -8.62 11.71 10.65
CA ARG A 51 -8.47 10.44 9.93
C ARG A 51 -9.50 10.30 8.80
N THR A 52 -9.03 10.42 7.56
CA THR A 52 -9.79 9.98 6.39
C THR A 52 -9.00 8.90 5.65
N GLY A 53 -9.67 7.84 5.20
CA GLY A 53 -9.06 6.84 4.32
C GLY A 53 -8.92 7.32 2.86
N ARG A 54 -9.04 8.62 2.61
CA ARG A 54 -9.09 9.23 1.28
C ARG A 54 -7.84 10.07 1.03
N ILE A 55 -7.52 10.24 -0.25
CA ILE A 55 -6.35 11.00 -0.72
C ILE A 55 -6.35 12.48 -0.32
N ILE A 56 -7.52 13.04 0.05
CA ILE A 56 -7.68 14.43 0.51
C ILE A 56 -7.37 14.64 2.00
N GLY A 57 -7.01 13.58 2.74
CA GLY A 57 -6.60 13.72 4.14
C GLY A 57 -5.40 14.65 4.29
N GLN A 58 -5.29 15.33 5.43
CA GLN A 58 -4.14 16.17 5.78
C GLN A 58 -3.30 15.58 6.93
N ALA A 59 -3.76 14.47 7.50
CA ALA A 59 -3.06 13.71 8.53
C ALA A 59 -2.89 12.27 8.04
N TRP A 60 -1.66 11.79 8.09
CA TRP A 60 -1.31 10.41 7.76
C TRP A 60 -0.57 9.77 8.92
N ASP A 61 -0.94 8.52 9.24
CA ASP A 61 -0.25 7.72 10.25
C ASP A 61 1.14 7.28 9.76
N MET A 62 1.39 7.35 8.46
CA MET A 62 2.69 7.13 7.86
C MET A 62 2.92 7.98 6.61
N MET A 63 4.14 8.49 6.51
CA MET A 63 4.70 9.10 5.31
C MET A 63 6.03 8.43 5.00
N GLY A 64 6.44 8.40 3.74
CA GLY A 64 7.74 7.83 3.40
C GLY A 64 8.21 8.12 2.00
N ALA A 65 9.45 7.76 1.73
CA ALA A 65 10.08 7.89 0.43
C ALA A 65 10.85 6.61 0.06
N LEU A 66 10.75 6.21 -1.21
CA LEU A 66 11.69 5.30 -1.85
C LEU A 66 12.73 6.15 -2.58
N ILE A 67 14.00 5.99 -2.22
CA ILE A 67 15.13 6.73 -2.81
C ILE A 67 16.16 5.78 -3.43
N GLU A 68 16.90 6.26 -4.41
CA GLU A 68 18.14 5.61 -4.88
C GLU A 68 19.28 5.86 -3.90
N GLY A 69 20.05 4.80 -3.64
CA GLY A 69 21.18 4.81 -2.72
C GLY A 69 20.80 4.60 -1.25
N PRO A 70 21.81 4.65 -0.36
CA PRO A 70 21.60 4.58 1.08
C PRO A 70 20.90 5.84 1.61
N ALA A 71 20.01 5.67 2.58
CA ALA A 71 19.40 6.79 3.31
C ALA A 71 20.39 7.35 4.34
N THR A 72 21.09 8.43 3.97
CA THR A 72 21.87 9.22 4.94
C THR A 72 20.95 10.02 5.84
N GLU A 73 21.46 10.56 6.95
CA GLU A 73 20.65 11.41 7.83
C GLU A 73 20.17 12.68 7.12
N GLU A 74 20.94 13.21 6.15
CA GLU A 74 20.50 14.33 5.31
C GLU A 74 19.28 13.96 4.46
N GLU A 75 19.25 12.76 3.86
CA GLU A 75 18.11 12.28 3.08
C GLU A 75 16.88 12.05 3.97
N ILE A 76 17.07 11.47 5.15
CA ILE A 76 16.01 11.26 6.14
C ILE A 76 15.41 12.61 6.57
N GLU A 77 16.25 13.59 6.92
CA GLU A 77 15.76 14.89 7.38
C GLU A 77 15.16 15.72 6.25
N SER A 78 15.69 15.62 5.04
CA SER A 78 15.08 16.21 3.84
C SER A 78 13.68 15.65 3.60
N ALA A 79 13.54 14.31 3.61
CA ALA A 79 12.24 13.66 3.46
C ALA A 79 11.26 14.04 4.58
N ARG A 80 11.71 14.10 5.84
CA ARG A 80 10.89 14.48 7.00
C ARG A 80 10.31 15.89 6.84
N ARG A 81 11.12 16.83 6.36
CA ARG A 81 10.73 18.23 6.19
C ARG A 81 9.88 18.47 4.95
N GLU A 82 10.18 17.80 3.83
CA GLU A 82 9.58 18.13 2.54
C GLU A 82 8.30 17.34 2.24
N ILE A 83 8.19 16.07 2.64
CA ILE A 83 6.99 15.25 2.35
C ILE A 83 5.70 15.87 2.91
N PRO A 84 5.66 16.38 4.16
CA PRO A 84 4.42 16.94 4.72
C PRO A 84 3.88 18.17 3.97
N LYS A 85 4.74 18.87 3.22
CA LYS A 85 4.38 20.08 2.47
C LYS A 85 3.60 19.78 1.18
N LEU A 86 3.63 18.53 0.70
CA LEU A 86 3.00 18.09 -0.56
C LEU A 86 3.31 19.03 -1.74
N TYR A 87 2.32 19.78 -2.22
CA TYR A 87 2.41 20.63 -3.40
C TYR A 87 3.48 21.74 -3.28
N THR A 88 3.80 22.17 -2.06
CA THR A 88 4.88 23.14 -1.80
C THR A 88 6.21 22.48 -1.43
N GLY A 89 6.22 21.16 -1.20
CA GLY A 89 7.42 20.38 -0.93
C GLY A 89 8.15 19.98 -2.21
N ARG A 90 9.45 19.68 -2.10
CA ARG A 90 10.26 19.21 -3.22
C ARG A 90 11.08 17.99 -2.84
N ALA A 91 11.01 16.97 -3.67
CA ALA A 91 11.80 15.75 -3.52
C ALA A 91 13.26 15.99 -3.90
N THR A 92 14.15 15.21 -3.30
CA THR A 92 15.57 15.13 -3.69
C THR A 92 15.71 14.41 -5.03
N SER A 93 16.84 14.61 -5.73
CA SER A 93 17.04 14.10 -7.09
C SER A 93 17.06 12.58 -7.20
N ASN A 94 17.35 11.88 -6.10
CA ASN A 94 17.33 10.42 -5.95
C ASN A 94 15.96 9.89 -5.48
N ALA A 95 14.98 10.73 -5.15
CA ALA A 95 13.68 10.27 -4.71
C ALA A 95 12.85 9.72 -5.89
N LEU A 96 12.55 8.43 -5.83
CA LEU A 96 11.73 7.74 -6.83
C LEU A 96 10.25 7.91 -6.54
N ILE A 97 9.85 7.71 -5.28
CA ILE A 97 8.45 7.73 -4.85
C ILE A 97 8.34 8.42 -3.49
N TRP A 98 7.35 9.30 -3.34
CA TRP A 98 6.80 9.68 -2.05
C TRP A 98 5.50 8.92 -1.79
N CYS A 99 5.27 8.49 -0.56
CA CYS A 99 4.12 7.68 -0.22
C CYS A 99 3.51 8.06 1.12
N ARG A 100 2.22 7.78 1.25
CA ARG A 100 1.40 8.13 2.42
C ARG A 100 0.42 7.01 2.71
N SER A 101 0.21 6.69 3.98
CA SER A 101 -0.77 5.69 4.38
C SER A 101 -1.35 5.91 5.77
N ASN A 102 -2.48 5.25 6.01
CA ASN A 102 -3.16 5.23 7.30
C ASN A 102 -3.32 3.79 7.79
N ARG A 103 -3.18 3.56 9.09
CA ARG A 103 -3.46 2.26 9.71
C ARG A 103 -4.94 1.93 9.53
N SER A 104 -5.23 0.65 9.36
CA SER A 104 -6.58 0.15 9.27
C SER A 104 -7.33 0.46 10.57
N MET A 105 -8.41 1.23 10.45
CA MET A 105 -9.29 1.53 11.60
C MET A 105 -10.03 0.29 12.11
N ARG A 106 -10.02 -0.82 11.35
CA ARG A 106 -10.74 -2.04 11.69
C ARG A 106 -9.85 -3.03 12.42
N VAL A 107 -8.69 -3.35 11.84
CA VAL A 107 -7.92 -4.53 12.26
C VAL A 107 -6.55 -4.23 12.85
N PHE A 108 -6.02 -3.00 12.75
CA PHE A 108 -4.66 -2.71 13.22
C PHE A 108 -4.56 -2.86 14.75
N ASP A 109 -5.40 -2.16 15.50
CA ASP A 109 -5.36 -2.17 16.97
C ASP A 109 -5.73 -3.56 17.54
N GLN A 110 -6.68 -4.26 16.91
CA GLN A 110 -7.05 -5.63 17.26
C GLN A 110 -5.89 -6.60 17.04
N THR A 111 -5.17 -6.45 15.91
CA THR A 111 -3.97 -7.26 15.62
C THR A 111 -2.88 -6.99 16.65
N MET A 112 -2.60 -5.71 16.94
CA MET A 112 -1.61 -5.32 17.95
C MET A 112 -1.94 -5.92 19.33
N ALA A 113 -3.20 -5.84 19.76
CA ALA A 113 -3.64 -6.39 21.04
C ALA A 113 -3.51 -7.92 21.10
N ALA A 114 -3.91 -8.63 20.04
CA ALA A 114 -3.77 -10.08 19.96
C ALA A 114 -2.29 -10.50 20.08
N LEU A 115 -1.41 -9.84 19.31
CA LEU A 115 0.03 -10.13 19.33
C LEU A 115 0.64 -9.83 20.70
N ALA A 116 0.28 -8.70 21.33
CA ALA A 116 0.76 -8.32 22.66
C ALA A 116 0.35 -9.32 23.76
N ASP A 117 -0.82 -9.94 23.60
CA ASP A 117 -1.33 -11.02 24.47
C ASP A 117 -0.69 -12.40 24.19
N GLY A 118 0.21 -12.50 23.22
CA GLY A 118 0.84 -13.76 22.83
C GLY A 118 -0.07 -14.67 22.00
N ARG A 119 -1.04 -14.10 21.28
CA ARG A 119 -1.99 -14.82 20.43
C ARG A 119 -1.95 -14.29 18.99
N GLN A 120 -2.38 -15.11 18.03
CA GLN A 120 -2.57 -14.64 16.66
C GLN A 120 -3.93 -13.91 16.52
N PRO A 121 -4.02 -12.90 15.64
CA PRO A 121 -5.30 -12.28 15.29
C PRO A 121 -6.22 -13.30 14.61
N GLN A 122 -7.53 -13.10 14.74
CA GLN A 122 -8.51 -13.97 14.07
C GLN A 122 -8.46 -13.77 12.55
N VAL A 123 -8.47 -14.87 11.81
CA VAL A 123 -8.39 -14.86 10.34
C VAL A 123 -9.57 -14.11 9.74
N ASP A 124 -10.77 -14.33 10.27
CA ASP A 124 -12.01 -13.73 9.76
C ASP A 124 -11.99 -12.21 9.85
N ASP A 125 -11.44 -11.65 10.93
CA ASP A 125 -11.32 -10.20 11.10
C ASP A 125 -10.36 -9.62 10.06
N ILE A 126 -9.19 -10.26 9.86
CA ILE A 126 -8.22 -9.83 8.85
C ILE A 126 -8.83 -9.93 7.45
N ALA A 127 -9.57 -11.00 7.14
CA ALA A 127 -10.18 -11.25 5.83
C ALA A 127 -11.21 -10.20 5.41
N GLN A 128 -11.78 -9.44 6.34
CA GLN A 128 -12.71 -8.34 6.00
C GLN A 128 -12.03 -7.19 5.24
N VAL A 129 -10.72 -6.99 5.41
CA VAL A 129 -9.99 -5.89 4.76
C VAL A 129 -8.69 -6.31 4.08
N CYS A 130 -8.05 -7.37 4.54
CA CYS A 130 -6.79 -7.93 4.04
C CYS A 130 -5.61 -6.94 4.04
N TYR A 131 -5.63 -5.91 4.90
CA TYR A 131 -4.51 -4.99 5.08
C TYR A 131 -4.45 -4.43 6.51
N LEU A 132 -3.23 -4.16 6.98
CA LEU A 132 -2.99 -3.42 8.22
C LEU A 132 -2.83 -1.92 7.96
N MET A 133 -2.41 -1.53 6.76
CA MET A 133 -2.36 -0.13 6.33
C MET A 133 -2.97 0.07 4.96
N ARG A 134 -3.62 1.21 4.77
CA ARG A 134 -4.23 1.65 3.52
C ARG A 134 -3.41 2.80 2.95
N ASN A 135 -2.76 2.54 1.83
CA ASN A 135 -2.10 3.56 1.01
C ASN A 135 -3.11 4.62 0.56
N THR A 136 -2.76 5.89 0.73
CA THR A 136 -3.55 7.04 0.27
C THR A 136 -2.89 7.81 -0.87
N GLY A 137 -1.62 7.52 -1.19
CA GLY A 137 -0.90 8.16 -2.28
C GLY A 137 0.47 7.51 -2.53
N LEU A 138 0.76 7.25 -3.82
CA LEU A 138 2.06 6.83 -4.34
C LEU A 138 2.44 7.84 -5.42
N ASP A 139 3.17 8.88 -5.02
CA ASP A 139 3.52 10.02 -5.84
C ASP A 139 4.91 9.81 -6.43
N GLY A 140 4.98 9.64 -7.74
CA GLY A 140 6.22 9.40 -8.46
C GLY A 140 6.21 10.02 -9.84
N ASN A 141 7.22 9.68 -10.65
CA ASN A 141 7.29 10.08 -12.06
C ASN A 141 7.14 11.60 -12.26
N GLY A 142 7.97 12.39 -11.58
CA GLY A 142 7.95 13.86 -11.67
C GLY A 142 7.03 14.53 -10.65
N THR A 143 6.11 13.79 -10.02
CA THR A 143 5.24 14.36 -8.98
C THR A 143 6.08 14.86 -7.80
N PHE A 144 5.87 16.09 -7.36
CA PHE A 144 6.64 16.78 -6.31
C PHE A 144 8.16 16.87 -6.56
N GLY A 145 8.61 16.72 -7.82
CA GLY A 145 10.03 16.72 -8.16
C GLY A 145 10.72 15.36 -8.00
N THR A 146 9.96 14.27 -7.77
CA THR A 146 10.50 12.91 -7.84
C THR A 146 11.08 12.62 -9.21
N ARG A 147 12.04 11.71 -9.29
CA ARG A 147 12.69 11.32 -10.54
C ARG A 147 11.66 10.77 -11.54
N SER A 148 11.70 11.28 -12.76
CA SER A 148 10.77 10.89 -13.84
C SER A 148 11.09 9.49 -14.36
N PHE A 149 10.07 8.67 -14.62
CA PHE A 149 10.19 7.31 -15.14
C PHE A 149 11.05 7.23 -16.43
N PRO A 150 10.90 8.13 -17.43
CA PRO A 150 11.76 8.12 -18.61
C PRO A 150 13.26 8.28 -18.33
N SER A 151 13.64 8.84 -17.17
CA SER A 151 15.06 9.06 -16.80
C SER A 151 15.74 7.83 -16.19
N LEU A 152 14.99 6.79 -15.81
CA LEU A 152 15.57 5.57 -15.23
C LEU A 152 16.30 4.76 -16.31
N GLY A 153 15.70 4.63 -17.49
CA GLY A 153 16.26 3.84 -18.59
C GLY A 153 16.18 2.34 -18.36
N ALA A 154 16.41 1.55 -19.41
CA ALA A 154 16.16 0.10 -19.39
C ALA A 154 17.11 -0.70 -18.49
N LYS A 155 18.31 -0.18 -18.20
CA LYS A 155 19.30 -0.83 -17.33
C LYS A 155 19.02 -0.63 -15.84
N HIS A 156 18.17 0.33 -15.49
CA HIS A 156 17.84 0.59 -14.10
C HIS A 156 17.07 -0.58 -13.50
N ALA A 157 17.41 -0.96 -12.26
CA ALA A 157 16.80 -2.10 -11.58
C ALA A 157 15.29 -1.92 -11.33
N LEU A 158 14.79 -0.67 -11.40
CA LEU A 158 13.36 -0.30 -11.40
C LEU A 158 12.92 0.42 -12.69
N GLY A 159 13.60 0.17 -13.81
CA GLY A 159 13.33 0.80 -15.10
C GLY A 159 12.07 0.31 -15.84
N GLY A 160 11.40 -0.71 -15.31
CA GLY A 160 10.12 -1.21 -15.84
C GLY A 160 8.93 -0.37 -15.38
N VAL A 161 7.85 -0.43 -16.17
CA VAL A 161 6.61 0.31 -15.89
C VAL A 161 6.09 -0.03 -14.50
N LEU A 162 5.90 0.99 -13.66
CA LEU A 162 5.40 0.91 -12.28
C LEU A 162 6.27 0.10 -11.30
N GLU A 163 7.50 -0.30 -11.64
CA GLU A 163 8.33 -1.11 -10.75
C GLU A 163 8.63 -0.41 -9.42
N ALA A 164 8.95 0.90 -9.44
CA ALA A 164 9.20 1.69 -8.23
C ALA A 164 7.94 1.83 -7.35
N GLN A 165 6.77 2.05 -7.96
CA GLN A 165 5.48 2.13 -7.27
C GLN A 165 5.13 0.79 -6.61
N LEU A 166 5.31 -0.33 -7.34
CA LEU A 166 5.02 -1.68 -6.83
C LEU A 166 5.97 -2.08 -5.71
N LEU A 167 7.26 -1.74 -5.82
CA LEU A 167 8.22 -1.95 -4.73
C LEU A 167 7.81 -1.14 -3.49
N THR A 168 7.43 0.13 -3.67
CA THR A 168 6.98 0.99 -2.57
C THR A 168 5.73 0.41 -1.90
N ALA A 169 4.74 -0.04 -2.67
CA ALA A 169 3.53 -0.68 -2.14
C ALA A 169 3.86 -1.96 -1.34
N TYR A 170 4.79 -2.77 -1.83
CA TYR A 170 5.29 -3.94 -1.11
C TYR A 170 5.97 -3.56 0.21
N LEU A 171 6.84 -2.55 0.20
CA LEU A 171 7.54 -2.08 1.41
C LEU A 171 6.57 -1.46 2.43
N MET A 172 5.52 -0.77 1.99
CA MET A 172 4.45 -0.31 2.88
C MET A 172 3.69 -1.47 3.54
N ARG A 173 3.50 -2.57 2.80
CA ARG A 173 2.93 -3.80 3.37
C ARG A 173 3.87 -4.39 4.43
N GLU A 174 5.16 -4.55 4.14
CA GLU A 174 6.12 -5.07 5.13
C GLU A 174 6.17 -4.17 6.37
N TYR A 175 6.29 -2.85 6.15
CA TYR A 175 6.24 -1.83 7.19
C TYR A 175 5.01 -1.97 8.08
N SER A 176 3.84 -2.22 7.52
CA SER A 176 2.62 -2.37 8.33
C SER A 176 2.66 -3.57 9.28
N CYS A 177 3.28 -4.67 8.85
CA CYS A 177 3.46 -5.87 9.66
C CYS A 177 4.55 -5.65 10.72
N ASP A 178 5.68 -5.05 10.33
CA ASP A 178 6.79 -4.80 11.25
C ASP A 178 6.40 -3.75 12.32
N LEU A 179 5.61 -2.74 11.95
CA LEU A 179 5.08 -1.75 12.88
C LEU A 179 4.14 -2.38 13.90
N VAL A 180 3.20 -3.23 13.49
CA VAL A 180 2.25 -3.82 14.45
C VAL A 180 2.96 -4.77 15.43
N GLU A 181 3.94 -5.55 14.96
CA GLU A 181 4.75 -6.43 15.80
C GLU A 181 5.61 -5.63 16.78
N HIS A 182 6.26 -4.56 16.32
CA HIS A 182 7.10 -3.69 17.16
C HIS A 182 6.29 -3.00 18.26
N LEU A 183 5.11 -2.46 17.92
CA LEU A 183 4.24 -1.81 18.89
C LEU A 183 3.69 -2.82 19.91
N ALA A 184 3.32 -4.04 19.48
CA ALA A 184 2.92 -5.11 20.38
C ALA A 184 4.03 -5.45 21.40
N ALA A 185 5.28 -5.57 20.93
CA ALA A 185 6.44 -5.86 21.78
C ALA A 185 6.79 -4.74 22.77
N LYS A 186 6.45 -3.49 22.45
CA LYS A 186 6.57 -2.38 23.42
C LYS A 186 5.52 -2.41 24.52
N VAL A 187 4.34 -2.96 24.25
CA VAL A 187 3.25 -3.06 25.23
C VAL A 187 3.45 -4.26 26.14
N SER A 188 4.02 -5.36 25.63
CA SER A 188 4.11 -6.63 26.37
C SER A 188 5.36 -7.40 25.99
N SER A 189 6.09 -7.90 27.00
CA SER A 189 7.22 -8.81 26.82
C SER A 189 6.80 -10.21 26.32
N ARG A 190 5.51 -10.55 26.39
CA ARG A 190 4.95 -11.79 25.85
C ARG A 190 4.54 -11.68 24.38
N ALA A 191 4.77 -10.53 23.77
CA ALA A 191 4.33 -10.30 22.41
C ALA A 191 4.94 -11.31 21.43
N ILE A 192 4.12 -11.81 20.52
CA ILE A 192 4.58 -12.71 19.45
C ILE A 192 4.54 -12.01 18.09
N LYS A 193 5.26 -12.56 17.12
CA LYS A 193 5.21 -12.12 15.73
C LYS A 193 4.02 -12.71 15.00
N LEU A 194 3.63 -12.11 13.88
CA LEU A 194 2.61 -12.68 13.01
C LEU A 194 3.08 -14.05 12.50
N ALA A 195 2.16 -15.02 12.49
CA ALA A 195 2.39 -16.29 11.83
C ALA A 195 2.71 -16.05 10.34
N PRO A 196 3.67 -16.78 9.73
CA PRO A 196 4.07 -16.55 8.33
C PRO A 196 2.92 -16.63 7.32
N GLU A 197 1.91 -17.46 7.58
CA GLU A 197 0.70 -17.62 6.76
C GLU A 197 -0.15 -16.35 6.78
N LEU A 198 -0.41 -15.82 7.98
CA LEU A 198 -1.15 -14.58 8.19
C LEU A 198 -0.41 -13.38 7.63
N ARG A 199 0.90 -13.29 7.89
CA ARG A 199 1.74 -12.25 7.30
C ARG A 199 1.54 -12.28 5.79
N ARG A 200 1.78 -13.41 5.11
CA ARG A 200 1.62 -13.56 3.64
C ARG A 200 0.23 -13.18 3.12
N TYR A 201 -0.82 -13.37 3.91
CA TYR A 201 -2.19 -13.00 3.55
C TYR A 201 -2.44 -11.48 3.57
N ILE A 202 -1.70 -10.74 4.40
CA ILE A 202 -1.83 -9.28 4.52
C ILE A 202 -1.21 -8.59 3.29
N GLY A 203 -2.02 -7.74 2.65
CA GLY A 203 -1.61 -6.81 1.61
C GLY A 203 -1.51 -5.36 2.11
N VAL A 204 -1.48 -4.43 1.16
CA VAL A 204 -1.63 -2.99 1.40
C VAL A 204 -2.95 -2.52 0.77
N GLY A 205 -3.79 -1.86 1.56
CA GLY A 205 -5.07 -1.36 1.07
C GLY A 205 -4.87 -0.20 0.09
N ASN A 206 -5.76 -0.04 -0.88
CA ASN A 206 -5.76 1.12 -1.78
C ASN A 206 -6.87 2.13 -1.39
N GLY A 207 -6.48 3.36 -1.10
CA GLY A 207 -7.37 4.50 -0.81
C GLY A 207 -7.48 5.52 -1.95
N SER A 208 -6.72 5.33 -3.03
CA SER A 208 -6.68 6.21 -4.20
C SER A 208 -7.45 5.58 -5.38
N ALA A 209 -8.56 6.20 -5.76
CA ALA A 209 -9.33 5.85 -6.96
C ALA A 209 -9.16 6.88 -8.09
N LEU A 210 -8.28 7.88 -7.93
CA LEU A 210 -8.08 8.95 -8.93
C LEU A 210 -7.68 8.40 -10.30
N GLY A 211 -6.86 7.34 -10.31
CA GLY A 211 -6.44 6.68 -11.56
C GLY A 211 -7.61 6.13 -12.38
N LEU A 212 -8.70 5.68 -11.74
CA LEU A 212 -9.88 5.14 -12.43
C LEU A 212 -10.63 6.23 -13.19
N ILE A 213 -10.68 7.45 -12.67
CA ILE A 213 -11.32 8.59 -13.34
C ILE A 213 -10.56 8.93 -14.63
N PHE A 214 -9.22 8.97 -14.56
CA PHE A 214 -8.40 9.20 -15.76
C PHE A 214 -8.50 8.05 -16.77
N PHE A 215 -8.62 6.81 -16.30
CA PHE A 215 -8.83 5.65 -17.17
C PHE A 215 -10.13 5.78 -17.96
N VAL A 216 -11.25 6.07 -17.28
CA VAL A 216 -12.54 6.29 -17.93
C VAL A 216 -12.45 7.41 -18.98
N HIS A 217 -11.78 8.51 -18.65
CA HIS A 217 -11.63 9.64 -19.56
C HIS A 217 -10.74 9.33 -20.77
N LYS A 218 -9.65 8.57 -20.58
CA LYS A 218 -8.71 8.21 -21.67
C LYS A 218 -9.20 7.06 -22.55
N HIS A 219 -10.14 6.24 -22.07
CA HIS A 219 -10.59 5.04 -22.77
C HIS A 219 -12.10 5.01 -23.02
N PRO A 220 -12.73 6.06 -23.58
CA PRO A 220 -14.18 6.15 -23.71
C PRO A 220 -14.77 5.01 -24.57
N ARG A 221 -14.03 4.53 -25.59
CA ARG A 221 -14.46 3.39 -26.42
C ARG A 221 -14.53 2.08 -25.64
N LEU A 222 -13.59 1.85 -24.73
CA LEU A 222 -13.60 0.67 -23.87
C LEU A 222 -14.78 0.71 -22.89
N ILE A 223 -15.06 1.90 -22.35
CA ILE A 223 -16.22 2.11 -21.47
C ILE A 223 -17.53 1.93 -22.23
N ASP A 224 -17.66 2.48 -23.44
CA ASP A 224 -18.80 2.27 -24.32
C ASP A 224 -19.04 0.77 -24.61
N TRP A 225 -17.98 0.01 -24.91
CA TRP A 225 -18.10 -1.44 -25.13
C TRP A 225 -18.55 -2.19 -23.88
N LEU A 226 -18.01 -1.85 -22.71
CA LEU A 226 -18.42 -2.44 -21.45
C LEU A 226 -19.90 -2.16 -21.15
N LEU A 227 -20.33 -0.90 -21.31
CA LEU A 227 -21.71 -0.49 -21.10
C LEU A 227 -22.64 -1.17 -22.11
N SER A 228 -22.29 -1.15 -23.38
CA SER A 228 -23.07 -1.79 -24.45
C SER A 228 -23.24 -3.29 -24.23
N ALA A 229 -22.16 -4.01 -23.87
CA ALA A 229 -22.23 -5.44 -23.59
C ALA A 229 -23.15 -5.73 -22.39
N ARG A 230 -23.08 -4.91 -21.33
CA ARG A 230 -23.95 -5.03 -20.16
C ARG A 230 -25.42 -4.77 -20.53
N GLU A 231 -25.71 -3.67 -21.21
CA GLU A 231 -27.08 -3.29 -21.56
C GLU A 231 -27.70 -4.27 -22.56
N GLN A 232 -26.92 -4.80 -23.52
CA GLN A 232 -27.37 -5.87 -24.41
C GLN A 232 -27.69 -7.14 -23.64
N ALA A 233 -26.84 -7.56 -22.70
CA ALA A 233 -27.10 -8.74 -21.86
C ALA A 233 -28.40 -8.58 -21.03
N ILE A 234 -28.62 -7.39 -20.45
CA ILE A 234 -29.85 -7.08 -19.71
C ILE A 234 -31.06 -7.09 -20.63
N ALA A 235 -30.97 -6.46 -21.81
CA ALA A 235 -32.05 -6.43 -22.79
C ALA A 235 -32.43 -7.83 -23.26
N LEU A 236 -31.43 -8.68 -23.56
CA LEU A 236 -31.65 -10.09 -23.93
C LEU A 236 -32.31 -10.87 -22.79
N ALA A 237 -31.82 -10.74 -21.55
CA ALA A 237 -32.40 -11.42 -20.40
C ALA A 237 -33.85 -10.98 -20.14
N ARG A 238 -34.15 -9.69 -20.26
CA ARG A 238 -35.52 -9.15 -20.12
C ARG A 238 -36.44 -9.51 -21.29
N GLY A 239 -35.87 -9.80 -22.46
CA GLY A 239 -36.60 -10.25 -23.64
C GLY A 239 -36.90 -11.75 -23.63
N LEU A 240 -36.39 -12.51 -22.66
CA LEU A 240 -36.73 -13.93 -22.52
C LEU A 240 -38.21 -14.05 -22.16
N THR A 241 -38.96 -14.78 -23.01
CA THR A 241 -40.30 -15.24 -22.63
C THR A 241 -40.12 -16.40 -21.66
N LEU A 242 -40.66 -16.23 -20.46
CA LEU A 242 -40.57 -17.19 -19.37
C LEU A 242 -41.94 -17.83 -19.17
N GLU A 243 -41.98 -19.16 -19.21
CA GLU A 243 -43.18 -19.94 -18.89
C GLU A 243 -43.07 -20.55 -17.49
N ARG A 244 -44.21 -20.91 -16.89
CA ARG A 244 -44.25 -21.50 -15.54
C ARG A 244 -43.46 -22.81 -15.41
N SER A 245 -43.25 -23.52 -16.52
CA SER A 245 -42.49 -24.77 -16.62
C SER A 245 -41.04 -24.57 -17.09
N ASP A 246 -40.54 -23.33 -17.16
CA ASP A 246 -39.20 -23.04 -17.63
C ASP A 246 -38.15 -23.45 -16.59
N ARG A 247 -37.40 -24.52 -16.90
CA ARG A 247 -36.34 -25.09 -16.06
C ARG A 247 -35.22 -24.09 -15.72
N ARG A 248 -35.09 -22.97 -16.43
CA ARG A 248 -34.12 -21.90 -16.11
C ARG A 248 -34.49 -21.11 -14.85
N ILE A 249 -35.75 -21.18 -14.43
CA ILE A 249 -36.30 -20.51 -13.24
C ILE A 249 -36.18 -21.39 -12.00
N GLU A 250 -36.05 -22.71 -12.16
CA GLU A 250 -36.01 -23.69 -11.04
C GLU A 250 -34.71 -23.64 -10.21
N LEU A 251 -33.71 -22.83 -10.56
CA LEU A 251 -32.39 -22.80 -9.90
C LEU A 251 -32.22 -21.74 -8.80
N SER A 252 -33.30 -21.19 -8.23
CA SER A 252 -33.21 -20.18 -7.15
C SER A 252 -33.87 -20.56 -5.83
N VAL A 253 -34.28 -21.82 -5.63
CA VAL A 253 -34.65 -22.32 -4.30
C VAL A 253 -33.62 -23.36 -3.86
N VAL A 254 -32.50 -22.87 -3.36
CA VAL A 254 -31.66 -23.64 -2.42
C VAL A 254 -31.88 -22.98 -1.07
N GLU A 255 -32.57 -23.70 -0.19
CA GLU A 255 -32.71 -23.39 1.25
C GLU A 255 -31.35 -23.27 1.95
#